data_AF-A0A933BTB8-F1
#
_entry.id   AF-A0A933BTB8-F1
#
_cell.length_a   1.000
_cell.length_b   1.000
_cell.length_c   1.000
_cell.angle_alpha   90.00
_cell.angle_beta   90.00
_cell.angle_gamma   90.00
#
_symmetry.space_group_name_H-M   'P 1'
#
loop_
_entity.id
_entity.type
_entity.pdbx_description
1 polymer ?
#
loop_
_entity_poly.entity_id
_entity_poly.type
_entity_poly.pdbx_seq_one_letter_code
_entity_poly.pdbx_strand_id
1 'polypeptide(L)'
;MACYSGYRVNERPVAFTLSDKPFKVEEIIDRWYGKEEVYFKIRANDQNIYLLKYDAYQDCWDLVFYQNPGKLKVLSLAHQRGLPPALPVQRGTGSKPPFVLN
;
A
#
# COMPACT_ATOMS: atom_id res chain seq x y z
N MET A 1 -5.60 -2.31 21.38
CA MET A 1 -6.50 -1.34 20.71
C MET A 1 -6.06 0.05 21.14
N ALA A 2 -5.16 0.69 20.38
CA ALA A 2 -4.67 2.03 20.70
C ALA A 2 -5.40 3.03 19.80
N CYS A 3 -6.53 3.53 20.31
CA CYS A 3 -7.25 4.65 19.73
C CYS A 3 -6.48 5.92 20.12
N TYR A 4 -5.67 6.44 19.21
CA TYR A 4 -5.06 7.77 19.34
C TYR A 4 -6.08 8.79 18.87
N SER A 5 -6.93 9.25 19.78
CA SER A 5 -7.78 10.43 19.60
C SER A 5 -6.97 11.69 19.90
N GLY A 6 -6.18 12.12 18.91
CA GLY A 6 -5.78 13.52 18.81
C GLY A 6 -6.88 14.24 18.05
N TYR A 7 -7.64 15.09 18.74
CA TYR A 7 -8.64 15.98 18.17
C TYR A 7 -8.24 17.42 18.50
N ARG A 8 -7.67 18.13 17.52
CA ARG A 8 -7.27 19.54 17.51
C ARG A 8 -7.13 20.03 16.06
N VAL A 9 -8.25 20.44 15.46
CA VAL A 9 -8.57 21.57 14.52
C VAL A 9 -7.51 22.11 13.51
N ASN A 10 -6.21 21.87 13.67
CA ASN A 10 -5.12 22.06 12.71
C ASN A 10 -4.40 20.73 12.35
N GLU A 11 -5.03 19.59 12.61
CA GLU A 11 -4.45 18.24 12.51
C GLU A 11 -4.10 17.84 11.08
N ARG A 12 -2.86 18.15 10.73
CA ARG A 12 -2.14 17.45 9.68
C ARG A 12 -1.85 16.03 10.17
N PRO A 13 -2.15 14.97 9.39
CA PRO A 13 -1.76 13.62 9.77
C PRO A 13 -0.24 13.58 9.92
N VAL A 14 0.25 13.23 11.10
CA VAL A 14 1.70 13.14 11.43
C VAL A 14 2.18 11.70 11.34
N ALA A 15 1.28 10.76 11.61
CA ALA A 15 1.47 9.33 11.46
C ALA A 15 0.11 8.65 11.30
N PHE A 16 0.09 7.46 10.72
CA PHE A 16 -1.10 6.61 10.62
C PHE A 16 -0.69 5.15 10.82
N THR A 17 -1.65 4.28 11.13
CA THR A 17 -1.40 2.83 11.26
C THR A 17 -2.15 2.11 10.17
N LEU A 18 -1.47 1.22 9.44
CA LEU A 18 -2.07 0.38 8.41
C LEU A 18 -1.63 -1.06 8.64
N SER A 19 -2.58 -2.00 8.75
CA SER A 19 -2.31 -3.42 9.03
C SER A 19 -1.38 -3.63 10.24
N ASP A 20 -1.67 -2.95 11.35
CA ASP A 20 -0.89 -2.97 12.60
C ASP A 20 0.54 -2.42 12.50
N LYS A 21 0.90 -1.80 11.36
CA LYS A 21 2.20 -1.15 11.16
C LYS A 21 2.05 0.36 11.22
N PRO A 22 2.84 1.07 12.05
CA PRO A 22 2.85 2.52 12.07
C PRO A 22 3.67 3.07 10.91
N PHE A 23 3.14 4.10 10.25
CA PHE A 23 3.78 4.86 9.18
C PHE A 23 3.86 6.32 9.58
N LYS A 24 5.03 6.93 9.41
CA LYS A 24 5.23 8.35 9.69
C LYS A 24 4.99 9.14 8.41
N VAL A 25 4.22 10.23 8.52
CA VAL A 25 4.03 11.17 7.42
C VAL A 25 5.29 12.03 7.31
N GLU A 26 5.96 11.96 6.16
CA GLU A 26 7.11 12.82 5.87
C GLU A 26 6.67 14.14 5.24
N GLU A 27 5.69 14.07 4.35
CA GLU A 27 5.30 15.19 3.51
C GLU A 27 3.80 15.10 3.17
N ILE A 28 3.10 16.23 3.25
CA ILE A 28 1.74 16.36 2.72
C ILE A 28 1.87 16.94 1.33
N ILE A 29 1.58 16.11 0.33
CA ILE A 29 1.67 16.46 -1.09
C ILE A 29 0.51 17.37 -1.48
N ASP A 30 -0.69 17.04 -1.02
CA ASP A 30 -1.90 17.77 -1.38
C ASP A 30 -3.00 17.56 -0.33
N ARG A 31 -3.93 18.51 -0.24
CA ARG A 31 -5.09 18.48 0.66
C ARG A 31 -6.29 19.13 -0.02
N TRP A 32 -7.40 18.41 -0.04
CA TRP A 32 -8.66 18.92 -0.56
C TRP A 32 -9.84 18.59 0.35
N TYR A 33 -10.86 19.43 0.28
CA TYR A 33 -12.07 19.32 1.08
C TYR A 33 -13.21 18.81 0.20
N GLY A 34 -13.84 17.72 0.62
CA GLY A 34 -15.15 17.30 0.14
C GLY A 34 -16.27 18.04 0.87
N LYS A 35 -17.49 17.52 0.76
CA LYS A 35 -18.66 18.11 1.43
C LYS A 35 -18.58 17.99 2.95
N GLU A 36 -18.22 16.82 3.44
CA GLU A 36 -18.13 16.46 4.87
C GLU A 36 -16.84 15.66 5.17
N GLU A 37 -15.99 15.53 4.16
CA GLU A 37 -14.78 14.70 4.18
C GLU A 37 -13.56 15.56 3.86
N VAL A 38 -12.41 15.21 4.43
CA VAL A 38 -11.14 15.86 4.11
C VAL A 38 -10.17 14.83 3.58
N TYR A 39 -9.58 15.11 2.44
CA TYR A 39 -8.65 14.21 1.78
C TYR A 39 -7.23 14.73 1.90
N PHE A 40 -6.30 13.83 2.18
CA PHE A 40 -4.88 14.12 2.34
C PHE A 40 -4.07 13.17 1.46
N LYS A 41 -3.38 13.73 0.46
CA LYS A 41 -2.36 13.01 -0.28
C LYS A 41 -1.02 13.23 0.43
N ILE A 42 -0.39 12.14 0.85
CA ILE A 42 0.80 12.19 1.69
C ILE A 42 1.89 11.26 1.16
N ARG A 43 3.16 11.59 1.47
CA ARG A 43 4.28 10.67 1.39
C ARG A 43 4.64 10.19 2.79
N ALA A 44 4.76 8.88 2.96
CA ALA A 44 5.22 8.28 4.21
C ALA A 44 6.73 7.95 4.17
N ASN A 45 7.26 7.56 5.33
CA ASN A 45 8.68 7.22 5.52
C ASN A 45 9.17 5.99 4.73
N ASP A 46 8.26 5.20 4.19
CA ASP A 46 8.56 4.10 3.28
C ASP A 46 8.61 4.52 1.81
N GLN A 47 8.59 5.84 1.55
CA GLN A 47 8.59 6.48 0.23
C GLN A 47 7.35 6.16 -0.62
N ASN A 48 6.30 5.60 -0.01
CA ASN A 48 5.04 5.36 -0.68
C ASN A 48 4.11 6.56 -0.54
N ILE A 49 3.18 6.66 -1.49
CA ILE A 49 2.17 7.71 -1.54
C ILE A 49 0.83 7.11 -1.10
N TYR A 50 0.17 7.81 -0.18
CA TYR A 50 -1.12 7.41 0.36
C TYR A 50 -2.13 8.53 0.15
N LEU A 51 -3.38 8.15 -0.09
CA LEU A 51 -4.53 9.04 -0.02
C LEU A 51 -5.41 8.62 1.14
N LEU A 52 -5.42 9.46 2.17
CA LEU A 52 -6.24 9.29 3.35
C LEU A 52 -7.48 10.17 3.24
N LYS A 53 -8.63 9.63 3.66
CA LYS A 53 -9.89 10.36 3.81
C LYS A 53 -10.25 10.39 5.28
N TYR A 54 -10.51 11.57 5.79
CA TYR A 54 -11.07 11.78 7.12
C TYR A 54 -12.55 12.11 6.98
N ASP A 55 -13.41 11.27 7.55
CA ASP A 55 -14.85 11.50 7.66
C ASP A 55 -15.13 12.19 9.01
N ALA A 56 -15.54 13.46 8.95
CA ALA A 56 -15.77 14.26 10.15
C ALA A 56 -17.04 13.84 10.92
N TYR A 57 -17.98 13.15 10.26
CA TYR A 57 -19.21 12.68 10.88
C TYR A 57 -18.97 11.42 11.71
N GLN A 58 -18.16 10.51 11.17
CA GLN A 58 -17.82 9.23 11.82
C GLN A 58 -16.55 9.32 12.68
N ASP A 59 -15.82 10.44 12.60
CA ASP A 59 -14.50 10.64 13.22
C ASP A 59 -13.53 9.50 12.87
N CYS A 60 -13.56 9.05 11.60
CA CYS A 60 -12.81 7.89 11.14
C CYS A 60 -11.90 8.23 9.96
N TRP A 61 -10.83 7.44 9.82
CA TRP A 61 -9.86 7.56 8.75
C TRP A 61 -9.94 6.34 7.83
N ASP A 62 -10.08 6.60 6.53
CA ASP A 62 -10.08 5.60 5.48
C ASP A 62 -8.87 5.74 4.56
N LEU A 63 -8.31 4.60 4.14
CA LEU A 63 -7.34 4.56 3.06
C LEU A 63 -8.08 4.43 1.72
N VAL A 64 -8.06 5.49 0.93
CA VAL A 64 -8.71 5.52 -0.39
C VAL A 64 -7.80 4.95 -1.47
N PHE A 65 -6.52 5.29 -1.42
CA PHE A 65 -5.56 4.91 -2.45
C PHE A 65 -4.14 4.77 -1.90
N TYR A 66 -3.38 3.86 -2.49
CA TYR A 66 -1.98 3.61 -2.16
C TYR A 66 -1.18 3.38 -3.44
N GLN A 67 -0.01 4.01 -3.53
CA GLN A 67 0.94 3.83 -4.62
C GLN A 67 2.33 3.57 -4.07
N ASN A 68 2.95 2.51 -4.58
CA ASN A 68 4.34 2.16 -4.32
C ASN A 68 5.20 2.37 -5.58
N PRO A 69 5.82 3.55 -5.74
CA PRO A 69 6.65 3.83 -6.90
C PRO A 69 7.89 2.92 -6.98
N GLY A 70 8.43 2.45 -5.85
CA GLY A 70 9.56 1.52 -5.81
C GLY A 70 9.23 0.15 -6.41
N LYS A 71 8.04 -0.38 -6.14
CA LYS A 71 7.57 -1.67 -6.66
C LYS A 71 7.33 -1.62 -8.17
N LEU A 72 6.87 -0.48 -8.70
CA LEU A 72 6.67 -0.27 -10.13
C LEU A 72 8.01 -0.24 -10.90
N LYS A 73 9.06 0.36 -10.33
CA LYS A 73 10.41 0.37 -10.93
C LYS A 73 11.05 -1.02 -11.03
N VAL A 74 10.86 -1.87 -10.01
CA VAL A 74 11.41 -3.23 -10.01
C VAL A 74 10.73 -4.10 -11.07
N LEU A 75 9.40 -3.99 -11.21
CA LEU A 75 8.65 -4.71 -12.23
C LEU A 75 9.00 -4.22 -13.65
N SER A 76 9.21 -2.92 -13.85
CA SER A 76 9.64 -2.40 -15.14
C SER A 76 11.07 -2.82 -15.50
N LEU A 77 11.99 -2.85 -14.53
CA LEU A 77 13.36 -3.32 -14.76
C LEU A 77 13.41 -4.83 -15.07
N ALA A 78 12.56 -5.63 -14.41
CA ALA A 78 12.45 -7.06 -14.71
C ALA A 78 11.91 -7.30 -16.12
N HIS A 79 10.93 -6.50 -16.56
CA HIS A 79 10.39 -6.58 -17.92
C HIS A 79 11.43 -6.20 -18.99
N GLN A 80 12.28 -5.21 -18.72
CA GLN A 80 13.31 -4.73 -19.65
C GLN A 80 14.52 -5.67 -19.79
N ARG A 81 14.71 -6.65 -18.90
CA ARG A 81 15.87 -7.55 -18.92
C ARG A 81 15.60 -8.94 -19.48
N GLY A 82 14.40 -9.25 -19.96
CA GLY A 82 14.09 -10.54 -20.59
C GLY A 82 14.38 -11.78 -19.71
N LEU A 83 14.46 -11.61 -18.39
CA LEU A 83 14.66 -12.71 -17.45
C LEU A 83 13.29 -13.29 -17.08
N PRO A 84 13.00 -14.57 -17.38
CA PRO A 84 11.78 -15.19 -16.90
C PRO A 84 11.76 -15.16 -15.37
N PRO A 85 10.58 -15.01 -14.73
CA PRO A 85 10.47 -15.18 -13.29
C PRO A 85 11.04 -16.57 -12.97
N ALA A 86 12.01 -16.63 -12.06
CA ALA A 86 12.51 -17.89 -11.56
C ALA A 86 11.33 -18.60 -10.89
N LEU A 87 10.69 -19.50 -11.62
CA LEU A 87 9.76 -20.45 -11.04
C LEU A 87 10.56 -21.26 -10.01
N PRO A 88 9.99 -21.58 -8.83
CA PRO A 88 10.62 -22.52 -7.93
C PRO A 88 10.84 -23.82 -8.71
N VAL A 89 12.10 -24.17 -8.94
CA VAL A 89 12.47 -25.45 -9.55
C VAL A 89 12.07 -26.55 -8.58
N GLN A 90 10.89 -27.13 -8.79
CA GLN A 90 10.49 -28.37 -8.15
C GLN A 90 11.46 -29.44 -8.65
N ARG A 91 12.48 -29.76 -7.85
CA ARG A 91 13.32 -30.96 -8.05
C ARG A 91 12.46 -32.18 -7.78
N GLY A 92 11.64 -32.55 -8.76
CA GLY A 92 10.90 -33.80 -8.80
C GLY A 92 11.74 -34.84 -9.55
N THR A 93 12.57 -35.58 -8.83
CA THR A 93 13.09 -36.86 -9.31
C THR A 93 11.93 -37.84 -9.45
N GLY A 94 11.79 -38.46 -10.61
CA GLY A 94 11.24 -39.80 -10.68
C GLY A 94 9.99 -39.98 -11.53
N SER A 95 10.16 -40.82 -12.55
CA SER A 95 9.18 -41.77 -13.08
C SER A 95 7.98 -41.19 -13.83
N LYS A 96 8.07 -41.26 -15.16
CA LYS A 96 6.92 -41.36 -16.06
C LYS A 96 6.33 -42.77 -15.94
N PRO A 97 5.03 -42.95 -15.69
CA PRO A 97 4.30 -44.11 -16.16
C PRO A 97 3.43 -43.76 -17.38
N PRO A 98 2.95 -44.79 -18.10
CA PRO A 98 2.40 -44.67 -19.44
C PRO A 98 0.91 -44.26 -19.42
N PHE A 99 0.43 -43.79 -20.58
CA PHE A 99 -0.96 -43.50 -20.92
C PHE A 99 -1.98 -44.51 -20.36
N VAL A 100 -3.20 -44.05 -19.97
CA VAL A 100 -4.51 -44.60 -20.40
C VAL A 100 -5.61 -43.51 -20.25
N LEU A 101 -6.54 -43.46 -21.22
CA LEU A 101 -7.77 -42.65 -21.28
C LEU A 101 -8.77 -42.93 -20.15
N ASN A 102 -9.56 -41.91 -19.76
CA ASN A 102 -11.02 -41.90 -19.97
C ASN A 102 -11.57 -40.47 -19.89
#